data_AF-A0A9E5K485-F1
#
_entry.id   AF-A0A9E5K485-F1
#
_cell.length_a   1.000
_cell.length_b   1.000
_cell.length_c   1.000
_cell.angle_alpha   90.00
_cell.angle_beta   90.00
_cell.angle_gamma   90.00
#
_symmetry.space_group_name_H-M   'P 1'
#
loop_
_entity.id
_entity.type
_entity.pdbx_description
1 polymer ?
#
loop_
_entity_poly.entity_id
_entity_poly.type
_entity_poly.pdbx_seq_one_letter_code
_entity_poly.pdbx_strand_id
1 'polypeptide(L)'
;MPGNSFGELFRVTTSGVSHGPGYVAIIDGCPPGLPLGIEDLIPDLQRRKPGQSKITTQRKEDDLPEILSGVFEGVTDGTSIGILFRNNDQRSHDYGDIKDKYRPGHADYTFDAKYGLRDYRGGGRSSARETICRVAAGSIARKLLAAQGIRVLGYVTQVGDIRFEATDPAAITLEQVESNAVRCPDPLIAEKMYALIDQVRLERDSIGG
;
A
#
# COMPACT_ATOMS: atom_id res chain seq x y z
N MET A 1 5.87 -17.73 2.36
CA MET A 1 6.65 -17.79 3.62
C MET A 1 5.69 -17.74 4.79
N PRO A 2 5.75 -18.71 5.74
CA PRO A 2 5.08 -18.56 7.02
C PRO A 2 5.71 -17.37 7.76
N GLY A 3 4.89 -16.49 8.33
CA GLY A 3 5.36 -15.35 9.13
C GLY A 3 4.96 -13.99 8.56
N ASN A 4 5.43 -12.95 9.22
CA ASN A 4 5.13 -11.56 8.93
C ASN A 4 6.37 -10.75 8.47
N SER A 5 7.44 -11.45 8.08
CA SER A 5 8.69 -10.88 7.59
C SER A 5 8.95 -11.24 6.13
N PHE A 6 9.53 -10.32 5.37
CA PHE A 6 9.92 -10.47 3.98
C PHE A 6 11.32 -9.85 3.75
N GLY A 7 12.16 -10.51 2.95
CA GLY A 7 13.55 -10.10 2.72
C GLY A 7 14.56 -10.86 3.60
N GLU A 8 15.85 -10.71 3.29
CA GLU A 8 16.96 -11.40 3.95
C GLU A 8 17.87 -10.40 4.67
N LEU A 9 18.65 -9.61 3.91
CA LEU A 9 19.49 -8.54 4.46
C LEU A 9 18.66 -7.31 4.78
N PHE A 10 17.99 -6.74 3.78
CA PHE A 10 16.98 -5.71 3.98
C PHE A 10 15.65 -6.42 4.25
N ARG A 11 15.30 -6.55 5.54
CA ARG A 11 14.17 -7.36 5.99
C ARG A 11 13.08 -6.47 6.55
N VAL A 12 11.86 -6.65 6.07
CA VAL A 12 10.68 -5.91 6.49
C VAL A 12 9.76 -6.83 7.25
N THR A 13 9.50 -6.51 8.52
CA THR A 13 8.53 -7.18 9.37
C THR A 13 7.34 -6.26 9.60
N THR A 14 6.12 -6.74 9.37
CA THR A 14 4.92 -5.92 9.55
C THR A 14 3.97 -6.52 10.59
N SER A 15 3.27 -5.65 11.32
CA SER A 15 2.27 -6.03 12.31
C SER A 15 1.09 -5.07 12.24
N GLY A 16 -0.05 -5.49 12.77
CA GLY A 16 -1.27 -4.69 12.78
C GLY A 16 -2.43 -5.32 12.02
N VAL A 17 -3.62 -4.82 12.34
CA VAL A 17 -4.90 -5.26 11.81
C VAL A 17 -5.79 -4.04 11.57
N SER A 18 -6.68 -4.13 10.58
CA SER A 18 -7.46 -2.97 10.09
C SER A 18 -8.34 -2.31 11.14
N HIS A 19 -8.81 -3.05 12.15
CA HIS A 19 -9.67 -2.54 13.23
C HIS A 19 -8.97 -2.51 14.58
N GLY A 20 -7.63 -2.67 14.56
CA GLY A 20 -6.79 -2.47 15.73
C GLY A 20 -6.35 -1.01 15.86
N PRO A 21 -5.50 -0.72 16.85
CA PRO A 21 -5.01 0.65 17.10
C PRO A 21 -4.11 1.19 15.96
N GLY A 22 -3.55 0.30 15.14
CA GLY A 22 -2.64 0.73 14.08
C GLY A 22 -1.86 -0.42 13.45
N TYR A 23 -0.83 -0.01 12.71
CA TYR A 23 0.12 -0.87 12.02
C TYR A 23 1.56 -0.49 12.39
N VAL A 24 2.44 -1.48 12.42
CA VAL A 24 3.86 -1.30 12.70
C VAL A 24 4.67 -1.95 11.59
N ALA A 25 5.69 -1.24 11.11
CA ALA A 25 6.73 -1.78 10.24
C ALA A 25 8.07 -1.75 11.00
N ILE A 26 8.84 -2.82 10.91
CA ILE A 26 10.22 -2.90 11.39
C ILE A 26 11.08 -3.24 10.18
N ILE A 27 12.06 -2.40 9.89
CA ILE A 27 13.00 -2.57 8.79
C ILE A 27 14.39 -2.82 9.37
N ASP A 28 14.92 -4.02 9.15
CA ASP A 28 16.28 -4.41 9.50
C ASP A 28 17.21 -4.33 8.28
N GLY A 29 18.49 -4.07 8.53
CA GLY A 29 19.54 -4.10 7.50
C GLY A 29 19.58 -2.88 6.58
N CYS A 30 18.94 -1.78 6.97
CA CYS A 30 19.21 -0.48 6.37
C CYS A 30 20.60 -0.01 6.85
N PRO A 31 21.55 0.32 5.94
CA PRO A 31 22.85 0.80 6.35
C PRO A 31 22.74 2.16 7.08
N PRO A 32 23.71 2.50 7.95
CA PRO A 32 23.78 3.82 8.56
C PRO A 32 24.14 4.90 7.53
N GLY A 33 23.80 6.16 7.84
CA GLY A 33 24.19 7.33 7.06
C GLY A 33 23.24 7.69 5.91
N LEU A 34 22.10 7.02 5.77
CA LEU A 34 21.05 7.43 4.85
C LEU A 34 20.25 8.59 5.48
N PRO A 35 20.19 9.79 4.87
CA PRO A 35 19.29 10.83 5.35
C PRO A 35 17.85 10.32 5.31
N LEU A 36 17.14 10.38 6.43
CA LEU A 36 15.78 9.85 6.53
C LEU A 36 14.95 10.68 7.52
N GLY A 37 13.87 11.25 7.01
CA GLY A 37 12.83 11.89 7.81
C GLY A 37 11.43 11.37 7.47
N ILE A 38 10.43 11.85 8.19
CA ILE A 38 9.02 11.51 7.95
C ILE A 38 8.60 11.99 6.55
N GLU A 39 9.04 13.18 6.18
CA GLU A 39 8.81 13.86 4.91
C GLU A 39 9.23 13.04 3.69
N ASP A 40 10.24 12.17 3.83
CA ASP A 40 10.67 11.28 2.75
C ASP A 40 9.62 10.21 2.42
N LEU A 41 8.84 9.78 3.42
CA LEU A 41 7.84 8.72 3.29
C LEU A 41 6.51 9.26 2.76
N ILE A 42 6.19 10.53 3.07
CA ILE A 42 4.89 11.13 2.77
C ILE A 42 4.49 11.04 1.30
N PRO A 43 5.34 11.35 0.30
CA PRO A 43 4.95 11.27 -1.11
C PRO A 43 4.43 9.88 -1.50
N ASP A 44 5.06 8.81 -1.01
CA ASP A 44 4.64 7.44 -1.32
C ASP A 44 3.38 7.03 -0.57
N LEU A 45 3.30 7.40 0.70
CA LEU A 45 2.14 7.13 1.53
C LEU A 45 0.90 7.82 0.96
N GLN A 46 1.03 9.08 0.51
CA GLN A 46 -0.04 9.78 -0.18
C GLN A 46 -0.40 9.09 -1.48
N ARG A 47 0.56 8.67 -2.30
CA ARG A 47 0.25 7.92 -3.54
C ARG A 47 -0.48 6.60 -3.30
N ARG A 48 -0.20 5.93 -2.19
CA ARG A 48 -0.90 4.70 -1.78
C ARG A 48 -2.31 4.98 -1.23
N LYS A 49 -2.50 6.14 -0.61
CA LYS A 49 -3.72 6.50 0.12
C LYS A 49 -4.95 6.37 -0.79
N PRO A 50 -6.03 5.71 -0.32
CA PRO A 50 -7.28 5.69 -1.05
C PRO A 50 -7.98 7.07 -1.05
N GLY A 51 -8.98 7.25 -1.91
CA GLY A 51 -9.84 8.44 -1.88
C GLY A 51 -9.26 9.65 -2.59
N GLN A 52 -8.21 9.46 -3.41
CA GLN A 52 -7.61 10.51 -4.23
C GLN A 52 -8.47 10.88 -5.44
N SER A 53 -9.40 10.01 -5.84
CA SER A 53 -10.28 10.21 -7.00
C SER A 53 -11.62 9.50 -6.81
N LYS A 54 -12.60 9.85 -7.66
CA LYS A 54 -13.96 9.26 -7.64
C LYS A 54 -13.98 7.75 -7.90
N ILE A 55 -12.94 7.23 -8.54
CA ILE A 55 -12.79 5.81 -8.89
C ILE A 55 -12.13 4.98 -7.78
N THR A 56 -11.78 5.59 -6.64
CA THR A 56 -11.18 4.91 -5.48
C THR A 56 -12.14 4.91 -4.28
N THR A 57 -11.87 4.06 -3.28
CA THR A 57 -12.68 4.04 -2.05
C THR A 57 -12.63 5.38 -1.30
N GLN A 58 -13.74 5.78 -0.69
CA GLN A 58 -13.92 7.09 -0.04
C GLN A 58 -13.31 7.19 1.37
N ARG A 59 -12.69 6.12 1.88
CA ARG A 59 -12.09 6.12 3.22
C ARG A 59 -10.96 7.15 3.29
N LYS A 60 -11.01 8.00 4.31
CA LYS A 60 -9.96 8.98 4.62
C LYS A 60 -9.20 8.52 5.86
N GLU A 61 -8.01 8.01 5.64
CA GLU A 61 -7.05 7.73 6.70
C GLU A 61 -5.85 8.67 6.53
N ASP A 62 -5.33 9.24 7.61
CA ASP A 62 -4.31 10.30 7.51
C ASP A 62 -2.93 9.75 7.11
N ASP A 63 -2.72 8.45 7.31
CA ASP A 63 -1.50 7.72 6.89
C ASP A 63 -0.20 8.35 7.40
N LEU A 64 -0.26 8.98 8.58
CA LEU A 64 0.89 9.66 9.16
C LEU A 64 1.83 8.62 9.79
N PRO A 65 3.10 8.56 9.36
CA PRO A 65 4.11 7.70 9.97
C PRO A 65 4.67 8.38 11.23
N GLU A 66 4.96 7.56 12.23
CA GLU A 66 5.73 7.91 13.42
C GLU A 66 6.98 7.02 13.44
N ILE A 67 8.17 7.60 13.22
CA ILE A 67 9.44 6.85 13.30
C ILE A 67 9.80 6.69 14.78
N LEU A 68 9.91 5.43 15.23
CA LEU A 68 10.15 5.07 16.62
C LEU A 68 11.63 4.77 16.93
N SER A 69 12.40 4.31 15.94
CA SER A 69 13.80 3.91 16.10
C SER A 69 14.56 3.91 14.78
N GLY A 70 15.88 3.68 14.82
CA GLY A 70 16.71 3.49 13.63
C GLY A 70 17.14 4.76 12.91
N VAL A 71 16.78 5.92 13.47
CA VAL A 71 17.13 7.25 12.96
C VAL A 71 17.61 8.12 14.12
N PHE A 72 18.79 8.72 13.96
CA PHE A 72 19.38 9.66 14.90
C PHE A 72 19.86 10.89 14.12
N GLU A 73 19.52 12.09 14.59
CA GLU A 73 19.88 13.36 13.93
C GLU A 73 19.54 13.42 12.41
N GLY A 74 18.42 12.80 12.02
CA GLY A 74 17.94 12.81 10.63
C GLY A 74 18.67 11.85 9.68
N VAL A 75 19.51 10.95 10.20
CA VAL A 75 20.17 9.89 9.42
C VAL A 75 19.91 8.51 10.03
N THR A 76 19.90 7.46 9.21
CA THR A 76 19.81 6.09 9.71
C THR A 76 21.05 5.75 10.54
N ASP A 77 20.86 5.06 11.67
CA ASP A 77 21.95 4.67 12.57
C ASP A 77 22.46 3.24 12.35
N GLY A 78 21.85 2.51 11.40
CA GLY A 78 22.17 1.12 11.06
C GLY A 78 21.43 0.07 11.91
N THR A 79 20.66 0.50 12.91
CA THR A 79 19.78 -0.36 13.70
C THR A 79 18.39 -0.49 13.06
N SER A 80 17.51 -1.28 13.67
CA SER A 80 16.16 -1.51 13.17
C SER A 80 15.35 -0.20 13.13
N ILE A 81 14.80 0.13 11.96
CA ILE A 81 13.90 1.27 11.79
C ILE A 81 12.48 0.82 12.13
N GLY A 82 11.93 1.31 13.23
CA GLY A 82 10.55 1.09 13.63
C GLY A 82 9.65 2.23 13.15
N ILE A 83 8.52 1.92 12.53
CA ILE A 83 7.53 2.91 12.05
C ILE A 83 6.14 2.49 12.51
N LEU A 84 5.41 3.41 13.15
CA LEU A 84 4.04 3.24 13.61
C LEU A 84 3.08 4.07 12.75
N PHE A 85 1.93 3.49 12.43
CA PHE A 85 0.79 4.14 11.78
C PHE A 85 -0.44 3.94 12.65
N ARG A 86 -1.08 5.02 13.10
CA ARG A 86 -2.29 4.94 13.93
C ARG A 86 -3.55 4.90 13.05
N ASN A 87 -4.52 4.06 13.43
CA ASN A 87 -5.82 4.04 12.78
C ASN A 87 -6.76 5.03 13.48
N ASN A 88 -7.28 6.02 12.73
CA ASN A 88 -8.16 7.07 13.28
C ASN A 88 -9.65 6.70 13.24
N ASP A 89 -10.07 5.78 12.36
CA ASP A 89 -11.49 5.47 12.10
C ASP A 89 -11.81 4.02 12.49
N GLN A 90 -11.95 3.77 13.79
CA GLN A 90 -12.42 2.47 14.32
C GLN A 90 -13.96 2.44 14.34
N ARG A 91 -14.61 2.41 13.17
CA ARG A 91 -16.07 2.16 13.12
C ARG A 91 -16.33 0.67 13.30
N SER A 92 -16.49 0.27 14.56
CA SER A 92 -16.82 -1.11 14.94
C SER A 92 -18.28 -1.50 14.63
N HIS A 93 -19.13 -0.55 14.25
CA HIS A 93 -20.59 -0.72 14.27
C HIS A 93 -21.20 -1.34 12.99
N ASP A 94 -20.50 -1.34 11.85
CA ASP A 94 -21.08 -1.67 10.53
C ASP A 94 -20.91 -3.15 10.08
N TYR A 95 -20.43 -4.05 10.94
CA TYR A 95 -20.03 -5.41 10.53
C TYR A 95 -20.79 -6.57 11.20
N GLY A 96 -21.93 -6.29 11.85
CA GLY A 96 -22.77 -7.33 12.47
C GLY A 96 -23.21 -8.41 11.47
N ASP A 97 -23.57 -8.01 10.25
CA ASP A 97 -24.14 -8.89 9.23
C ASP A 97 -23.14 -9.86 8.59
N ILE A 98 -21.82 -9.62 8.73
CA ILE A 98 -20.76 -10.48 8.18
C ILE A 98 -20.16 -11.43 9.23
N LYS A 99 -20.60 -11.33 10.48
CA LYS A 99 -20.13 -12.21 11.56
C LYS A 99 -20.35 -13.70 11.27
N ASP A 100 -21.44 -14.03 10.60
CA ASP A 100 -21.84 -15.40 10.30
C ASP A 100 -21.78 -15.73 8.79
N LYS A 101 -21.09 -14.88 8.00
CA LYS A 101 -20.96 -15.04 6.54
C LYS A 101 -19.49 -14.99 6.11
N TYR A 102 -19.15 -15.75 5.07
CA TYR A 102 -17.85 -15.67 4.38
C TYR A 102 -18.03 -14.93 3.06
N ARG A 103 -17.24 -13.87 2.82
CA ARG A 103 -17.30 -13.12 1.57
C ARG A 103 -16.54 -13.88 0.48
N PRO A 104 -17.14 -14.15 -0.69
CA PRO A 104 -16.43 -14.75 -1.83
C PRO A 104 -15.19 -13.94 -2.21
N GLY A 105 -14.08 -14.61 -2.51
CA GLY A 105 -12.80 -13.97 -2.86
C GLY A 105 -12.01 -13.37 -1.69
N HIS A 106 -12.57 -13.32 -0.48
CA HIS A 106 -11.86 -12.87 0.72
C HIS A 106 -11.26 -14.04 1.51
N ALA A 107 -10.31 -13.71 2.40
CA ALA A 107 -9.63 -14.68 3.25
C ALA A 107 -10.48 -15.18 4.45
N ASP A 108 -11.78 -14.86 4.49
CA ASP A 108 -12.63 -15.09 5.66
C ASP A 108 -12.70 -16.57 6.06
N TYR A 109 -13.08 -17.44 5.13
CA TYR A 109 -13.19 -18.88 5.37
C TYR A 109 -11.84 -19.52 5.63
N THR A 110 -10.81 -19.16 4.86
CA THR A 110 -9.48 -19.77 5.00
C THR A 110 -8.80 -19.37 6.30
N PHE A 111 -9.03 -18.15 6.81
CA PHE A 111 -8.59 -17.77 8.16
C PHE A 111 -9.27 -18.61 9.23
N ASP A 112 -10.59 -18.75 9.14
CA ASP A 112 -11.38 -19.48 10.13
C ASP A 112 -11.04 -20.97 10.14
N ALA A 113 -10.98 -21.60 8.97
CA ALA A 113 -10.60 -23.00 8.81
C ALA A 113 -9.18 -23.29 9.31
N LYS A 114 -8.24 -22.33 9.15
CA LYS A 114 -6.84 -22.51 9.55
C LYS A 114 -6.61 -22.27 11.05
N TYR A 115 -7.23 -21.25 11.62
CA TYR A 115 -6.91 -20.77 12.97
C TYR A 115 -8.05 -20.97 13.98
N GLY A 116 -9.27 -21.29 13.54
CA GLY A 116 -10.46 -21.46 14.38
C GLY A 116 -10.98 -20.16 15.03
N LEU A 117 -10.36 -19.02 14.72
CA LEU A 117 -10.72 -17.72 15.25
C LEU A 117 -10.55 -16.65 14.17
N ARG A 118 -11.66 -16.00 13.83
CA ARG A 118 -11.74 -14.96 12.81
C ARG A 118 -12.15 -13.62 13.42
N ASP A 119 -11.35 -12.59 13.21
CA ASP A 119 -11.81 -11.21 13.44
C ASP A 119 -12.72 -10.81 12.28
N TYR A 120 -14.04 -10.91 12.51
CA TYR A 120 -15.07 -10.61 11.51
C TYR A 120 -15.24 -9.10 11.27
N ARG A 121 -14.57 -8.23 12.06
CA ARG A 121 -14.62 -6.78 11.86
C ARG A 121 -13.75 -6.42 10.66
N GLY A 122 -14.29 -6.60 9.46
CA GLY A 122 -13.62 -6.27 8.20
C GLY A 122 -12.56 -7.29 7.74
N GLY A 123 -11.40 -6.81 7.30
CA GLY A 123 -10.36 -7.65 6.66
C GLY A 123 -9.29 -8.18 7.61
N GLY A 124 -9.34 -7.82 8.90
CA GLY A 124 -8.34 -8.22 9.90
C GLY A 124 -6.92 -7.93 9.42
N ARG A 125 -6.06 -8.96 9.46
CA ARG A 125 -4.67 -8.97 8.96
C ARG A 125 -4.57 -9.06 7.43
N SER A 126 -5.56 -9.64 6.76
CA SER A 126 -5.61 -9.73 5.28
C SER A 126 -6.03 -8.42 4.60
N SER A 127 -6.29 -7.36 5.38
CA SER A 127 -6.67 -6.07 4.83
C SER A 127 -5.56 -5.47 3.98
N ALA A 128 -5.93 -4.91 2.82
CA ALA A 128 -5.03 -4.12 1.98
C ALA A 128 -4.40 -2.93 2.73
N ARG A 129 -4.92 -2.54 3.90
CA ARG A 129 -4.32 -1.52 4.76
C ARG A 129 -2.90 -1.88 5.20
N GLU A 130 -2.57 -3.16 5.33
CA GLU A 130 -1.20 -3.63 5.65
C GLU A 130 -0.15 -3.12 4.65
N THR A 131 -0.55 -2.83 3.41
CA THR A 131 0.34 -2.27 2.39
C THR A 131 0.97 -0.94 2.79
N ILE A 132 0.42 -0.20 3.77
CA ILE A 132 1.04 1.03 4.28
C ILE A 132 2.45 0.76 4.83
N CYS A 133 2.64 -0.35 5.54
CA CYS A 133 3.95 -0.77 6.06
C CYS A 133 4.91 -1.08 4.92
N ARG A 134 4.42 -1.74 3.87
CA ARG A 134 5.23 -2.11 2.71
C ARG A 134 5.65 -0.89 1.90
N VAL A 135 4.76 0.09 1.74
CA VAL A 135 5.05 1.35 1.05
C VAL A 135 6.06 2.18 1.83
N ALA A 136 5.93 2.25 3.16
CA ALA A 136 6.92 2.93 4.00
C ALA A 136 8.32 2.30 3.87
N ALA A 137 8.42 0.98 4.01
CA ALA A 137 9.68 0.27 3.83
C ALA A 137 10.21 0.38 2.39
N GLY A 138 9.33 0.34 1.40
CA GLY A 138 9.65 0.52 -0.02
C GLY A 138 10.17 1.92 -0.34
N SER A 139 9.70 2.94 0.37
CA SER A 139 10.22 4.32 0.26
C SER A 139 11.68 4.39 0.69
N ILE A 140 12.02 3.79 1.84
CA ILE A 140 13.40 3.70 2.35
C ILE A 140 14.28 2.90 1.38
N ALA A 141 13.81 1.73 0.94
CA ALA A 141 14.53 0.90 -0.03
C ALA A 141 14.76 1.65 -1.37
N ARG A 142 13.77 2.41 -1.85
CA ARG A 142 13.93 3.23 -3.05
C ARG A 142 14.95 4.34 -2.85
N LYS A 143 15.01 4.96 -1.67
CA LYS A 143 16.02 5.98 -1.36
C LYS A 143 17.44 5.40 -1.38
N LEU A 144 17.63 4.19 -0.84
CA LEU A 144 18.90 3.45 -0.95
C LEU A 144 19.28 3.15 -2.40
N LEU A 145 18.32 2.66 -3.20
CA LEU A 145 18.54 2.35 -4.62
C LEU A 145 18.86 3.59 -5.44
N ALA A 146 18.21 4.71 -5.16
CA ALA A 146 18.46 5.99 -5.83
C ALA A 146 19.90 6.48 -5.61
N ALA A 147 20.49 6.24 -4.43
CA ALA A 147 21.90 6.55 -4.16
C ALA A 147 22.88 5.70 -5.01
N GLN A 148 22.39 4.60 -5.60
CA GLN A 148 23.15 3.75 -6.53
C GLN A 148 22.77 4.01 -8.01
N GLY A 149 22.02 5.07 -8.30
CA GLY A 149 21.55 5.39 -9.65
C GLY A 149 20.43 4.48 -10.16
N ILE A 150 19.80 3.69 -9.27
CA ILE A 150 18.71 2.77 -9.63
C ILE A 150 17.37 3.47 -9.40
N ARG A 151 16.51 3.44 -10.44
CA ARG A 151 15.14 3.95 -10.38
C ARG A 151 14.14 2.81 -10.47
N VAL A 152 13.12 2.86 -9.60
CA VAL A 152 11.98 1.93 -9.63
C VAL A 152 10.71 2.76 -9.85
N LEU A 153 9.93 2.38 -10.86
CA LEU A 153 8.67 3.02 -11.20
C LEU A 153 7.63 1.94 -11.51
N GLY A 154 6.42 2.09 -10.98
CA GLY A 154 5.26 1.27 -11.32
C GLY A 154 4.18 2.12 -11.95
N TYR A 155 3.47 1.57 -12.93
CA TYR A 155 2.39 2.22 -13.65
C TYR A 155 1.39 1.19 -14.16
N VAL A 156 0.17 1.61 -14.47
CA VAL A 156 -0.90 0.72 -14.94
C VAL A 156 -0.74 0.45 -16.44
N THR A 157 -0.69 -0.83 -16.78
CA THR A 157 -0.61 -1.33 -18.17
C THR A 157 -1.93 -1.92 -18.67
N GLN A 158 -2.84 -2.31 -17.78
CA GLN A 158 -4.12 -2.89 -18.17
C GLN A 158 -5.22 -2.56 -17.17
N VAL A 159 -6.45 -2.38 -17.66
CA VAL A 159 -7.67 -2.41 -16.87
C VAL A 159 -8.75 -3.09 -17.70
N GLY A 160 -9.29 -4.21 -17.21
CA GLY A 160 -10.16 -5.05 -18.03
C GLY A 160 -9.47 -5.45 -19.34
N ASP A 161 -10.13 -5.18 -20.47
CA ASP A 161 -9.60 -5.47 -21.80
C ASP A 161 -8.78 -4.32 -22.41
N ILE A 162 -8.70 -3.17 -21.73
CA ILE A 162 -7.98 -1.99 -22.22
C ILE A 162 -6.51 -2.10 -21.81
N ARG A 163 -5.61 -2.09 -22.79
CA ARG A 163 -4.16 -2.26 -22.58
C ARG A 163 -3.36 -1.07 -23.07
N PHE A 164 -2.29 -0.79 -22.33
CA PHE A 164 -1.19 0.10 -22.68
C PHE A 164 0.10 -0.71 -22.72
N GLU A 165 0.78 -0.66 -23.85
CA GLU A 165 2.10 -1.25 -24.04
C GLU A 165 3.10 -0.14 -24.31
N ALA A 166 4.10 -0.02 -23.44
CA ALA A 166 5.14 0.99 -23.59
C ALA A 166 6.17 0.55 -24.62
N THR A 167 6.41 1.37 -25.64
CA THR A 167 7.48 1.12 -26.62
C THR A 167 8.86 1.14 -25.96
N ASP A 168 9.07 2.06 -25.01
CA ASP A 168 10.26 2.11 -24.16
C ASP A 168 9.84 2.31 -22.69
N PRO A 169 9.76 1.21 -21.90
CA PRO A 169 9.43 1.29 -20.48
C PRO A 169 10.41 2.15 -19.66
N ALA A 170 11.67 2.24 -20.07
CA ALA A 170 12.69 2.99 -19.34
C ALA A 170 12.52 4.51 -19.51
N ALA A 171 11.93 4.95 -20.62
CA ALA A 171 11.65 6.36 -20.88
C ALA A 171 10.46 6.92 -20.06
N ILE A 172 9.62 6.05 -19.48
CA ILE A 172 8.45 6.51 -18.71
C ILE A 172 8.89 7.29 -17.46
N THR A 173 8.29 8.45 -17.27
CA THR A 173 8.56 9.34 -16.15
C THR A 173 7.49 9.22 -15.06
N LEU A 174 7.86 9.60 -13.83
CA LEU A 174 6.89 9.68 -12.74
C LEU A 174 5.79 10.71 -13.02
N GLU A 175 6.12 11.82 -13.69
CA GLU A 175 5.16 12.85 -14.05
C GLU A 175 4.06 12.31 -14.98
N GLN A 176 4.42 11.52 -15.99
CA GLN A 176 3.45 10.85 -16.86
C GLN A 176 2.52 9.94 -16.07
N VAL A 177 3.06 9.18 -15.12
CA VAL A 177 2.30 8.27 -14.27
C VAL A 177 1.36 9.02 -13.33
N GLU A 178 1.80 10.10 -12.69
CA GLU A 178 0.97 10.85 -11.73
C GLU A 178 0.04 11.88 -12.41
N SER A 179 0.11 12.03 -13.73
CA SER A 179 -0.70 13.01 -14.50
C SER A 179 -2.20 12.73 -14.48
N ASN A 180 -2.62 11.52 -14.13
CA ASN A 180 -4.02 11.08 -14.17
C ASN A 180 -4.34 10.08 -13.04
N ALA A 181 -5.63 9.93 -12.74
CA ALA A 181 -6.11 9.12 -11.63
C ALA A 181 -5.92 7.60 -11.82
N VAL A 182 -5.75 7.12 -13.07
CA VAL A 182 -5.54 5.69 -13.37
C VAL A 182 -4.08 5.30 -13.22
N ARG A 183 -3.16 6.27 -13.27
CA ARG A 183 -1.71 6.05 -13.32
C ARG A 183 -1.23 5.25 -14.52
N CYS A 184 -1.90 5.44 -15.66
CA CYS A 184 -1.42 4.97 -16.95
C CYS A 184 -0.60 6.09 -17.62
N PRO A 185 0.61 5.83 -18.15
CA PRO A 185 1.46 6.88 -18.75
C PRO A 185 0.88 7.52 -20.03
N ASP A 186 -0.01 6.82 -20.73
CA ASP A 186 -0.67 7.33 -21.93
C ASP A 186 -2.03 7.96 -21.55
N PRO A 187 -2.23 9.27 -21.77
CA PRO A 187 -3.45 9.95 -21.36
C PRO A 187 -4.70 9.48 -22.12
N LEU A 188 -4.58 9.10 -23.39
CA LEU A 188 -5.72 8.65 -24.20
C LEU A 188 -6.18 7.26 -23.75
N ILE A 189 -5.23 6.40 -23.39
CA ILE A 189 -5.56 5.08 -22.83
C ILE A 189 -6.06 5.23 -21.39
N ALA A 190 -5.47 6.13 -20.60
CA ALA A 190 -5.93 6.44 -19.25
C ALA A 190 -7.40 6.89 -19.23
N GLU A 191 -7.84 7.72 -20.18
CA GLU A 191 -9.25 8.14 -20.30
C GLU A 191 -10.18 6.95 -20.57
N LYS A 192 -9.79 6.03 -21.45
CA LYS A 192 -10.58 4.82 -21.74
C LYS A 192 -10.65 3.91 -20.51
N MET A 193 -9.52 3.69 -19.84
CA MET A 193 -9.46 2.92 -18.59
C MET A 193 -10.34 3.56 -17.52
N TYR A 194 -10.26 4.88 -17.36
CA TYR A 194 -11.08 5.62 -16.39
C TYR A 194 -12.58 5.44 -16.68
N ALA A 195 -13.00 5.58 -17.93
CA ALA A 195 -14.39 5.40 -18.33
C ALA A 195 -14.91 3.99 -17.99
N LEU A 196 -14.10 2.96 -18.26
CA LEU A 196 -14.44 1.58 -17.90
C LEU A 196 -14.57 1.40 -16.38
N ILE A 197 -13.64 1.93 -15.59
CA ILE A 197 -13.70 1.85 -14.12
C ILE A 197 -14.95 2.57 -13.60
N ASP A 198 -15.26 3.75 -14.12
CA ASP A 198 -16.42 4.52 -13.67
C ASP A 198 -17.74 3.84 -14.04
N GLN A 199 -17.82 3.22 -15.22
CA GLN A 199 -18.97 2.41 -15.62
C GLN A 199 -19.18 1.23 -14.65
N VAL A 200 -18.15 0.42 -14.43
CA VAL A 200 -18.20 -0.75 -13.52
C VAL A 200 -18.59 -0.32 -12.09
N ARG A 201 -18.07 0.82 -11.63
CA ARG A 201 -18.45 1.42 -10.34
C ARG A 201 -19.93 1.78 -10.28
N LEU A 202 -20.51 2.36 -11.33
CA LEU A 202 -21.94 2.68 -11.41
C LEU A 202 -22.82 1.43 -11.40
N GLU A 203 -22.32 0.34 -12.00
CA GLU A 203 -22.94 -0.99 -11.99
C GLU A 203 -22.80 -1.72 -10.65
N ARG A 204 -22.03 -1.15 -9.70
CA ARG A 204 -21.71 -1.72 -8.37
C ARG A 204 -20.94 -3.04 -8.46
N ASP A 205 -20.13 -3.18 -9.50
CA ASP A 205 -19.23 -4.32 -9.67
C ASP A 205 -17.77 -3.87 -9.47
N SER A 206 -16.82 -4.77 -9.69
CA SER A 206 -15.39 -4.55 -9.56
C SER A 206 -14.66 -5.05 -10.80
N ILE A 207 -13.51 -4.45 -11.10
CA ILE A 207 -12.65 -4.85 -12.21
C ILE A 207 -11.19 -4.84 -11.78
N GLY A 208 -10.42 -5.78 -12.35
CA GLY A 208 -8.98 -5.87 -12.17
C GLY A 208 -8.20 -5.21 -13.31
N GLY A 209 -6.88 -5.39 -13.26
CA GLY A 209 -5.90 -4.85 -14.19
C GLY A 209 -4.49 -5.28 -13.82
#